data_AF-A0A7V8XKL4-F1
#
_entry.id   AF-A0A7V8XKL4-F1
#
_cell.length_a   1.000
_cell.length_b   1.000
_cell.length_c   1.000
_cell.angle_alpha   90.00
_cell.angle_beta   90.00
_cell.angle_gamma   90.00
#
_symmetry.space_group_name_H-M   'P 1'
#
loop_
_entity.id
_entity.type
_entity.pdbx_description
1 polymer ?
#
loop_
_entity_poly.entity_id
_entity_poly.type
_entity_poly.pdbx_seq_one_letter_code
_entity_poly.pdbx_strand_id
1 'polypeptide(L)' 'MVCPSCGHENREGARFCEGCGSSFALVAARGMEQRKTVTVLFCDLAGSTALGETLDPERLRALL' A
#
# COMPACT_ATOMS: atom_id res chain seq x y z
N MET A 1 29.27 -4.11 0.97
CA MET A 1 28.11 -3.34 0.46
C MET A 1 27.56 -2.45 1.56
N VAL A 2 27.22 -1.19 1.25
CA VAL A 2 26.74 -0.22 2.25
C VAL A 2 25.22 -0.33 2.42
N CYS A 3 24.75 -0.43 3.66
CA CYS A 3 23.31 -0.52 3.96
C CYS A 3 22.61 0.82 3.65
N PRO A 4 21.58 0.86 2.78
CA PRO A 4 20.89 2.10 2.44
C PRO A 4 20.01 2.63 3.58
N SER A 5 19.72 1.80 4.61
CA SER A 5 18.89 2.20 5.74
C SER A 5 19.69 2.84 6.89
N CYS A 6 20.96 2.49 7.07
CA CYS A 6 21.75 2.94 8.23
C CYS A 6 23.22 3.26 7.93
N GLY A 7 23.69 3.05 6.69
CA GLY A 7 25.08 3.31 6.28
C GLY A 7 26.10 2.25 6.70
N HIS A 8 25.72 1.20 7.42
CA HIS A 8 26.66 0.15 7.85
C HIS A 8 27.23 -0.66 6.67
N GLU A 9 28.53 -0.94 6.68
CA GLU A 9 29.19 -1.76 5.67
C GLU A 9 29.04 -3.25 5.99
N ASN A 10 28.39 -3.99 5.10
CA ASN A 10 28.11 -5.41 5.26
C ASN A 10 28.91 -6.25 4.25
N ARG A 11 29.14 -7.53 4.57
CA ARG A 11 29.71 -8.51 3.63
C ARG A 11 28.86 -8.63 2.36
N GLU A 12 29.51 -8.86 1.22
CA GLU A 12 28.82 -9.19 -0.03
C GLU A 12 27.94 -10.44 0.12
N GLY A 13 26.68 -10.33 -0.30
CA GLY A 13 25.69 -11.41 -0.19
C GLY A 13 24.95 -11.51 1.16
N ALA A 14 25.15 -10.58 2.10
CA ALA A 14 24.36 -10.51 3.31
C ALA A 14 22.85 -10.36 3.00
N ARG A 15 21.98 -11.14 3.67
CA ARG A 15 20.51 -11.06 3.50
C ARG A 15 19.86 -9.97 4.36
N PHE A 16 20.48 -9.66 5.49
CA PHE A 16 20.08 -8.63 6.44
C PHE A 16 21.29 -7.80 6.85
N CYS A 17 21.07 -6.56 7.26
CA CYS A 17 22.11 -5.71 7.81
C CYS A 17 22.53 -6.18 9.21
N GLU A 18 23.83 -6.37 9.44
CA GLU A 18 24.39 -6.78 10.74
C GLU A 18 24.27 -5.66 11.81
N GLY A 19 24.18 -4.40 11.39
CA GLY A 19 24.06 -3.25 12.31
C GLY A 19 22.63 -2.87 12.71
N CYS A 20 21.64 -3.03 11.81
CA CYS A 20 20.27 -2.58 12.07
C CYS A 20 19.16 -3.62 11.77
N GLY A 21 19.52 -4.80 11.25
CA GLY A 21 18.57 -5.87 10.95
C GLY A 21 17.70 -5.67 9.70
N SER A 22 17.83 -4.54 8.98
CA SER A 22 17.04 -4.31 7.76
C SER A 22 17.30 -5.36 6.68
N SER A 23 16.24 -5.87 6.06
CA SER A 23 16.33 -6.87 4.99
C SER A 23 16.68 -6.21 3.65
N PHE A 24 17.70 -6.73 2.97
CA PHE A 24 18.05 -6.28 1.62
C PHE A 24 17.05 -6.77 0.56
N ALA A 25 16.28 -7.84 0.84
CA ALA A 25 15.26 -8.36 -0.07
C ALA A 25 14.06 -7.39 -0.22
N LEU A 26 13.69 -6.70 0.87
CA LEU A 26 12.59 -5.73 0.85
C LEU A 26 12.96 -4.46 0.06
N VAL A 27 14.23 -4.08 0.08
CA VAL A 27 14.75 -2.93 -0.69
C VAL A 27 14.72 -3.23 -2.19
N ALA A 28 15.09 -4.46 -2.60
CA ALA A 28 15.01 -4.88 -4.00
C ALA A 28 13.55 -4.88 -4.52
N ALA A 29 12.59 -5.33 -3.71
CA ALA A 29 11.18 -5.38 -4.09
C ALA A 29 10.54 -3.99 -4.26
N ARG A 30 10.99 -2.97 -3.51
CA ARG A 30 10.46 -1.60 -3.57
C ARG A 30 10.82 -0.84 -4.86
N GLY A 31 11.82 -1.30 -5.61
CA GLY A 31 12.21 -0.70 -6.89
C GLY A 31 11.52 -1.32 -8.11
N MET A 32 10.71 -2.37 -7.92
CA MET A 32 10.05 -3.06 -9.02
C MET A 32 8.68 -2.44 -9.29
N GLU A 33 8.49 -1.90 -10.48
CA GLU A 33 7.15 -1.51 -10.95
C GLU A 33 6.26 -2.76 -10.98
N GLN A 34 5.16 -2.73 -10.22
CA GLN A 34 4.28 -3.88 -10.06
C GLN A 34 2.92 -3.61 -10.69
N ARG A 35 2.56 -4.39 -11.72
CA ARG A 35 1.22 -4.47 -12.31
C ARG A 35 0.53 -5.74 -11.81
N LYS A 36 -0.59 -5.59 -11.08
CA LYS A 36 -1.40 -6.71 -10.58
C LYS A 36 -2.77 -6.68 -11.24
N THR A 37 -3.21 -7.81 -11.81
CA THR A 37 -4.60 -7.98 -12.23
C THR A 37 -5.46 -8.18 -10.99
N VAL A 38 -6.48 -7.34 -10.82
CA VAL A 38 -7.42 -7.40 -9.70
C VAL A 38 -8.85 -7.50 -10.22
N THR A 39 -9.71 -8.16 -9.45
CA THR A 39 -11.15 -8.17 -9.68
C THR A 39 -11.78 -7.11 -8.79
N VAL A 40 -12.50 -6.16 -9.39
CA VAL A 40 -13.27 -5.15 -8.65
C VAL A 40 -14.73 -5.55 -8.68
N LEU A 41 -15.33 -5.64 -7.49
CA LEU A 41 -16.77 -5.82 -7.33
C LEU A 41 -17.36 -4.48 -6.89
N PHE A 42 -18.36 -4.00 -7.62
CA PHE A 42 -19.16 -2.86 -7.20
C PHE A 42 -20.41 -3.40 -6.50
N CYS A 43 -20.62 -2.97 -5.26
CA CYS A 43 -21.86 -3.19 -4.51
C CYS A 43 -22.31 -1.83 -3.99
N ASP A 44 -23.59 -1.54 -4.16
CA ASP A 44 -24.26 -0.42 -3.52
C ASP A 44 -24.89 -0.85 -2.18
N LEU A 45 -25.20 0.14 -1.33
CA LEU A 45 -25.98 -0.14 -0.13
C LEU A 45 -27.45 -0.23 -0.49
N ALA A 46 -28.14 -1.24 0.04
CA ALA A 46 -29.58 -1.38 -0.09
C ALA A 46 -30.28 -0.11 0.41
N GLY A 47 -31.15 0.46 -0.42
CA GLY A 47 -31.88 1.69 -0.10
C GLY A 47 -31.09 3.00 -0.27
N SER A 48 -29.84 2.95 -0.77
CA SER A 48 -29.03 4.16 -1.03
C SER A 48 -29.68 5.14 -2.01
N THR A 49 -30.44 4.65 -3.00
CA THR A 49 -31.16 5.50 -3.95
C THR A 49 -32.21 6.37 -3.26
N ALA A 50 -33.09 5.76 -2.45
CA ALA A 50 -34.12 6.49 -1.72
C ALA A 50 -33.50 7.49 -0.73
N LEU A 51 -32.38 7.12 -0.09
CA LEU A 51 -31.64 8.03 0.79
C LEU A 51 -31.11 9.25 0.01
N GLY A 52 -30.51 9.03 -1.17
CA GLY A 52 -29.96 10.09 -2.00
C GLY A 52 -31.00 11.03 -2.62
N GLU A 53 -32.26 10.59 -2.75
CA GLU A 53 -33.37 11.46 -3.18
C GLU A 53 -33.82 12.42 -2.07
N THR A 54 -33.58 12.07 -0.80
CA THR A 54 -34.01 12.87 0.36
C THR A 54 -32.92 13.77 0.94
N LEU A 55 -31.67 13.57 0.53
CA LEU A 55 -30.51 14.32 1.01
C LEU A 55 -29.88 15.13 -0.11
N ASP A 56 -29.33 16.30 0.23
CA ASP A 56 -28.47 17.03 -0.71
C ASP A 56 -27.17 16.24 -1.00
N PRO A 57 -26.54 16.46 -2.17
CA PRO A 57 -25.34 15.73 -2.57
C PRO A 57 -24.17 15.82 -1.57
N GLU A 58 -24.00 16.98 -0.93
CA GLU A 58 -22.95 17.20 0.06
C GLU A 58 -23.18 16.38 1.34
N ARG A 59 -24.43 16.26 1.81
CA ARG A 59 -24.82 15.41 2.94
C ARG A 59 -24.70 13.93 2.63
N LEU A 60 -25.13 13.50 1.44
CA LEU A 60 -25.06 12.10 1.02
C LEU A 60 -23.60 11.62 0.96
N ARG A 61 -22.71 12.45 0.41
CA ARG A 61 -21.27 12.16 0.30
C ARG A 61 -20.52 12.12 1.64
N ALA A 62 -21.07 12.75 2.68
CA ALA A 62 -20.52 12.62 4.03
C ALA A 62 -20.85 11.25 4.67
N LEU A 63 -21.82 10.52 4.12
CA LEU A 63 -22.27 9.21 4.62
C LEU A 63 -21.73 8.02 3.81
N LEU A 64 -21.49 8.20 2.50
CA LEU A 64 -21.05 7.19 1.53
C LEU A 64 -19.85 7.68 0.72
#